data_AF-A0A383AK00-F1
#
_entry.id   AF-A0A383AK00-F1
#
_cell.length_a   1.000
_cell.length_b   1.000
_cell.length_c   1.000
_cell.angle_alpha   90.00
_cell.angle_beta   90.00
_cell.angle_gamma   90.00
#
_symmetry.space_group_name_H-M   'P 1'
#
loop_
_entity.id
_entity.type
_entity.pdbx_description
1 polymer ?
#
loop_
_entity_poly.entity_id
_entity_poly.type
_entity_poly.pdbx_seq_one_letter_code
_entity_poly.pdbx_strand_id
1 'polypeptide(L)'
;IGKARLVIKHSAPVDMTVAGGRSHRIESIFIESPTGERFRYPLKHLNGARAMAQHISNGGVPYDDFGKHISGLSEELNQLKKFKSYINRSAVMAEGLSGYLSIVDERIEEVKNSCQKLQRSSYYNNAVKDFVARQYEEVPEELKQNWIDELTIKTFKEELEDVFPYIYKLIGEKTKTQEVTAEDFEEAGYQGEVEPHMHQFDLSGDFDQERGVSDIDAQQIQKQLADSGITAEVHTDEMNFKGIHVHTMSS
;
A
#
# COMPACT_ATOMS: atom_id res chain seq x y z
N ILE A 1 0.09 24.73 19.31
CA ILE A 1 0.93 23.56 19.67
C ILE A 1 2.19 24.14 20.26
N GLY A 2 2.33 24.08 21.59
CA GLY A 2 3.35 24.88 22.28
C GLY A 2 3.28 26.36 21.87
N LYS A 3 4.39 26.89 21.35
CA LYS A 3 4.56 28.27 20.89
C LYS A 3 4.15 28.52 19.43
N ALA A 4 3.97 27.48 18.62
CA ALA A 4 3.54 27.59 17.23
C ALA A 4 2.01 27.49 17.09
N ARG A 5 1.42 28.20 16.12
CA ARG A 5 -0.02 28.17 15.85
C ARG A 5 -0.30 27.43 14.55
N LEU A 6 -1.37 26.62 14.56
CA LEU A 6 -1.86 25.91 13.37
C LEU A 6 -3.13 26.60 12.90
N VAL A 7 -3.15 27.07 11.66
CA VAL A 7 -4.29 27.73 11.02
C VAL A 7 -4.79 26.82 9.90
N ILE A 8 -6.03 26.36 10.03
CA ILE A 8 -6.65 25.45 9.06
C ILE A 8 -7.71 26.25 8.31
N LYS A 9 -7.61 26.27 6.99
CA LYS A 9 -8.63 26.84 6.11
C LYS A 9 -9.50 25.71 5.57
N HIS A 10 -10.80 25.84 5.73
CA HIS A 10 -11.79 24.87 5.26
C HIS A 10 -12.43 25.34 3.96
N SER A 11 -12.76 24.41 3.07
CA SER A 11 -13.44 24.70 1.80
C SER A 11 -14.95 24.93 1.96
N ALA A 12 -15.50 24.64 3.15
CA ALA A 12 -16.89 24.82 3.50
C ALA A 12 -17.00 25.22 4.98
N PRO A 13 -18.13 25.79 5.44
CA PRO A 13 -18.36 26.06 6.85
C PRO A 13 -18.15 24.80 7.70
N VAL A 14 -17.46 24.96 8.82
CA VAL A 14 -17.21 23.88 9.77
C VAL A 14 -18.46 23.64 10.59
N ASP A 15 -19.03 22.45 10.44
CA ASP A 15 -20.09 21.98 11.34
C ASP A 15 -19.46 21.52 12.66
N MET A 16 -19.79 22.23 13.75
CA MET A 16 -19.28 21.93 15.10
C MET A 16 -20.10 20.84 15.80
N THR A 17 -21.24 20.42 15.23
CA THR A 17 -22.08 19.35 15.81
C THR A 17 -21.50 17.96 15.53
N VAL A 18 -20.69 17.84 14.46
CA VAL A 18 -20.02 16.59 14.08
C VAL A 18 -18.70 16.44 14.81
N ALA A 19 -18.49 15.30 15.46
CA ALA A 19 -17.22 14.96 16.07
C ALA A 19 -16.10 14.99 15.01
N GLY A 20 -15.10 15.85 15.22
CA GLY A 20 -14.02 16.03 14.24
C GLY A 20 -14.39 16.89 13.04
N GLY A 21 -15.44 17.71 13.07
CA GLY A 21 -15.81 18.61 11.96
C GLY A 21 -14.64 19.46 11.43
N ARG A 22 -13.69 19.85 12.30
CA ARG A 22 -12.47 20.59 11.95
C ARG A 22 -11.41 19.78 11.17
N SER A 23 -11.48 18.45 11.16
CA SER A 23 -10.59 17.60 10.36
C SER A 23 -11.12 17.29 8.96
N HIS A 24 -12.40 17.59 8.68
CA HIS A 24 -13.00 17.40 7.35
C HIS A 24 -12.80 18.63 6.47
N ARG A 25 -12.97 18.47 5.15
CA ARG A 25 -13.04 19.56 4.16
C ARG A 25 -11.93 20.61 4.28
N ILE A 26 -10.70 20.16 4.53
CA ILE A 26 -9.53 21.03 4.62
C ILE A 26 -9.13 21.48 3.21
N GLU A 27 -9.06 22.79 3.01
CA GLU A 27 -8.59 23.41 1.78
C GLU A 27 -7.07 23.62 1.83
N SER A 28 -6.57 24.18 2.93
CA SER A 28 -5.14 24.42 3.15
C SER A 28 -4.82 24.47 4.64
N ILE A 29 -3.56 24.16 4.96
CA ILE A 29 -3.05 24.18 6.32
C ILE A 29 -1.85 25.12 6.36
N PHE A 30 -1.86 26.05 7.31
CA PHE A 30 -0.78 26.98 7.56
C PHE A 30 -0.27 26.79 8.98
N ILE A 31 1.02 26.99 9.16
CA ILE A 31 1.65 26.96 10.46
C ILE A 31 2.36 28.30 10.64
N GLU A 32 2.16 28.88 11.81
CA GLU A 32 2.69 30.17 12.20
C GLU A 32 3.72 29.95 13.30
N SER A 33 4.94 30.43 13.05
CA SER A 33 6.05 30.33 13.98
C SER A 33 5.82 31.28 15.18
N PRO A 34 6.56 31.09 16.28
CA PRO A 34 6.53 32.02 17.42
C PRO A 34 6.98 33.45 17.04
N THR A 35 7.75 33.61 15.97
CA THR A 35 8.21 34.90 15.43
C THR A 35 7.18 35.58 14.54
N GLY A 36 6.07 34.92 14.23
CA GLY A 36 4.98 35.44 13.38
C GLY A 36 5.12 35.07 11.90
N GLU A 37 6.15 34.34 11.50
CA GLU A 37 6.29 33.85 10.13
C GLU A 37 5.24 32.77 9.86
N ARG A 38 4.54 32.88 8.73
CA ARG A 38 3.53 31.90 8.33
C ARG A 38 3.97 31.17 7.08
N PHE A 39 3.95 29.85 7.12
CA PHE A 39 4.21 29.01 5.96
C PHE A 39 3.05 28.05 5.73
N ARG A 40 2.88 27.67 4.45
CA ARG A 40 1.85 26.73 4.02
C ARG A 40 2.43 25.31 4.07
N TYR A 41 1.71 24.39 4.68
CA TYR A 41 2.07 22.98 4.64
C TYR A 41 1.70 22.41 3.24
N PRO A 42 2.59 21.65 2.58
CA PRO A 42 2.45 21.29 1.17
C PRO A 42 1.25 20.37 0.88
N LEU A 43 0.94 19.47 1.81
CA LEU A 43 -0.10 18.46 1.63
C LEU A 43 -1.26 18.65 2.61
N LYS A 44 -2.45 18.16 2.25
CA LYS A 44 -3.64 18.18 3.12
C LYS A 44 -3.57 17.08 4.19
N HIS A 45 -2.47 17.02 4.93
CA HIS A 45 -2.22 16.03 5.96
C HIS A 45 -2.13 16.68 7.34
N LEU A 46 -3.24 16.63 8.09
CA LEU A 46 -3.36 17.31 9.38
C LEU A 46 -2.36 16.79 10.43
N ASN A 47 -2.12 15.48 10.50
CA ASN A 47 -1.18 14.93 11.47
C ASN A 47 0.26 15.33 11.16
N GLY A 48 0.67 15.32 9.88
CA GLY A 48 1.96 15.84 9.44
C GLY A 48 2.13 17.32 9.77
N ALA A 49 1.11 18.14 9.50
CA ALA A 49 1.15 19.56 9.83
C ALA A 49 1.24 19.83 11.35
N ARG A 50 0.58 19.00 12.18
CA ARG A 50 0.71 19.09 13.65
C ARG A 50 2.10 18.68 14.13
N ALA A 51 2.69 17.64 13.56
CA ALA A 51 4.07 17.24 13.84
C ALA A 51 5.05 18.36 13.45
N MET A 52 4.83 19.00 12.30
CA MET A 52 5.63 20.14 11.86
C MET A 52 5.49 21.35 12.78
N ALA A 53 4.28 21.64 13.25
CA ALA A 53 4.07 22.70 14.23
C ALA A 53 4.76 22.40 15.57
N GLN A 54 4.82 21.13 15.99
CA GLN A 54 5.58 20.72 17.19
C GLN A 54 7.08 20.96 17.01
N HIS A 55 7.62 20.63 15.83
CA HIS A 55 9.02 20.87 15.49
C HIS A 55 9.39 22.36 15.55
N ILE A 56 8.56 23.22 14.98
CA ILE A 56 8.79 24.67 14.96
C ILE A 56 8.58 25.31 16.34
N SER A 57 7.64 24.77 17.12
CA SER A 57 7.50 25.17 18.52
C SER A 57 8.77 24.87 19.34
N ASN A 58 9.58 23.91 18.92
CA ASN A 58 10.85 23.54 19.55
C ASN A 58 12.06 24.24 18.91
N GLY A 59 11.84 25.21 18.02
CA GLY A 59 12.90 26.02 17.40
C GLY A 59 13.43 25.48 16.07
N GLY A 60 12.85 24.40 15.54
CA GLY A 60 13.18 23.90 14.22
C GLY A 60 12.56 24.72 13.08
N VAL A 61 12.97 24.45 11.85
CA VAL A 61 12.55 25.18 10.63
C VAL A 61 12.02 24.18 9.60
N PRO A 62 10.97 24.50 8.81
CA PRO A 62 10.39 23.56 7.84
C PRO A 62 11.38 22.92 6.86
N TYR A 63 12.48 23.61 6.55
CA TYR A 63 13.46 23.21 5.55
C TYR A 63 14.76 22.64 6.14
N ASP A 64 14.85 22.50 7.46
CA ASP A 64 15.94 21.75 8.06
C ASP A 64 15.75 20.23 7.82
N ASP A 65 16.74 19.42 8.17
CA ASP A 65 16.73 17.99 7.82
C ASP A 65 15.57 17.23 8.47
N PHE A 66 15.18 17.60 9.69
CA PHE A 66 14.07 16.96 10.39
C PHE A 66 12.71 17.48 9.91
N GLY A 67 12.63 18.76 9.54
CA GLY A 67 11.46 19.36 8.90
C GLY A 67 11.19 18.73 7.54
N LYS A 68 12.23 18.53 6.73
CA LYS A 68 12.18 17.76 5.48
C LYS A 68 11.76 16.32 5.71
N HIS A 69 12.20 15.68 6.79
CA HIS A 69 11.73 14.35 7.14
C HIS A 69 10.21 14.33 7.44
N ILE A 70 9.70 15.30 8.19
CA ILE A 70 8.25 15.41 8.49
C ILE A 70 7.42 15.68 7.22
N SER A 71 7.88 16.55 6.32
CA SER A 71 7.22 16.75 5.03
C SER A 71 7.30 15.51 4.15
N GLY A 72 8.47 14.86 4.10
CA GLY A 72 8.71 13.63 3.35
C GLY A 72 7.81 12.47 3.78
N LEU A 73 7.57 12.30 5.09
CA LEU A 73 6.58 11.32 5.59
C LEU A 73 5.17 11.60 5.04
N SER A 74 4.80 12.87 4.88
CA SER A 74 3.50 13.21 4.31
C SER A 74 3.44 12.99 2.81
N GLU A 75 4.54 13.24 2.11
CA GLU A 75 4.69 12.98 0.67
C GLU A 75 4.60 11.48 0.38
N GLU A 76 5.39 10.66 1.10
CA GLU A 76 5.34 9.20 1.05
C GLU A 76 3.90 8.70 1.29
N LEU A 77 3.25 9.16 2.36
CA LEU A 77 1.86 8.77 2.65
C LEU A 77 0.88 9.11 1.52
N ASN A 78 1.06 10.26 0.88
CA ASN A 78 0.20 10.69 -0.22
C ASN A 78 0.41 9.82 -1.46
N GLN A 79 1.67 9.49 -1.77
CA GLN A 79 2.03 8.63 -2.90
C GLN A 79 1.54 7.19 -2.69
N LEU A 80 1.76 6.60 -1.52
CA LEU A 80 1.27 5.26 -1.17
C LEU A 80 -0.27 5.18 -1.25
N LYS A 81 -0.98 6.23 -0.81
CA LYS A 81 -2.45 6.29 -0.96
C LYS A 81 -2.91 6.38 -2.41
N LYS A 82 -2.21 7.12 -3.26
CA LYS A 82 -2.50 7.18 -4.70
C LYS A 82 -2.32 5.80 -5.33
N PHE A 83 -1.20 5.15 -5.04
CA PHE A 83 -0.90 3.80 -5.51
C PHE A 83 -1.95 2.78 -5.08
N LYS A 84 -2.28 2.73 -3.78
CA LYS A 84 -3.37 1.88 -3.26
C LYS A 84 -4.69 2.15 -3.97
N SER A 85 -5.05 3.42 -4.13
CA SER A 85 -6.30 3.79 -4.80
C SER A 85 -6.30 3.45 -6.29
N TYR A 86 -5.13 3.39 -6.94
CA TYR A 86 -5.01 3.02 -8.34
C TYR A 86 -5.21 1.51 -8.50
N ILE A 87 -4.45 0.69 -7.76
CA ILE A 87 -4.55 -0.78 -7.82
C ILE A 87 -5.96 -1.25 -7.49
N ASN A 88 -6.58 -0.73 -6.42
CA ASN A 88 -7.92 -1.13 -6.03
C ASN A 88 -9.00 -0.81 -7.08
N ARG A 89 -8.73 0.09 -8.04
CA ARG A 89 -9.66 0.41 -9.14
C ARG A 89 -9.34 -0.36 -10.43
N SER A 90 -8.14 -0.92 -10.57
CA SER A 90 -7.71 -1.67 -11.74
C SER A 90 -7.80 -3.19 -11.46
N ALA A 91 -8.93 -3.80 -11.79
CA ALA A 91 -9.19 -5.22 -11.54
C ALA A 91 -8.22 -6.18 -12.27
N VAL A 92 -7.63 -5.74 -13.39
CA VAL A 92 -6.76 -6.57 -14.25
C VAL A 92 -5.29 -6.55 -13.82
N MET A 93 -4.91 -5.64 -12.91
CA MET A 93 -3.50 -5.39 -12.52
C MET A 93 -3.15 -5.97 -11.15
N ALA A 94 -4.07 -6.72 -10.55
CA ALA A 94 -3.98 -7.16 -9.17
C ALA A 94 -3.09 -8.39 -8.97
N GLU A 95 -2.89 -9.25 -9.96
CA GLU A 95 -2.21 -10.53 -9.73
C GLU A 95 -0.73 -10.38 -9.36
N GLY A 96 0.05 -9.58 -10.10
CA GLY A 96 1.48 -9.36 -9.79
C GLY A 96 1.74 -8.41 -8.61
N LEU A 97 0.86 -7.41 -8.42
CA LEU A 97 1.07 -6.33 -7.44
C LEU A 97 0.28 -6.50 -6.13
N SER A 98 -0.64 -7.45 -6.05
CA SER A 98 -1.43 -7.71 -4.83
C SER A 98 -0.55 -8.06 -3.63
N GLY A 99 0.56 -8.78 -3.86
CA GLY A 99 1.54 -9.11 -2.82
C GLY A 99 2.15 -7.88 -2.14
N TYR A 100 2.23 -6.74 -2.84
CA TYR A 100 2.77 -5.49 -2.30
C TYR A 100 1.70 -4.63 -1.60
N LEU A 101 0.41 -4.89 -1.79
CA LEU A 101 -0.66 -4.12 -1.15
C LEU A 101 -0.62 -4.22 0.38
N SER A 102 -0.33 -5.41 0.91
CA SER A 102 -0.17 -5.63 2.35
C SER A 102 0.98 -4.81 2.92
N ILE A 103 2.12 -4.77 2.21
CA ILE A 103 3.32 -4.01 2.58
C ILE A 103 3.02 -2.51 2.57
N VAL A 104 2.34 -2.02 1.52
CA VAL A 104 1.92 -0.63 1.39
C VAL A 104 0.95 -0.24 2.51
N ASP A 105 0.01 -1.12 2.85
CA ASP A 105 -0.96 -0.87 3.91
C ASP A 105 -0.33 -0.76 5.29
N GLU A 106 0.56 -1.69 5.62
CA GLU A 106 1.34 -1.63 6.86
C GLU A 106 2.14 -0.32 6.92
N ARG A 107 2.81 0.05 5.81
CA ARG A 107 3.58 1.29 5.77
C ARG A 107 2.72 2.54 5.93
N ILE A 108 1.53 2.57 5.31
CA ILE A 108 0.58 3.67 5.46
C ILE A 108 0.21 3.86 6.94
N GLU A 109 0.02 2.77 7.68
CA GLU A 109 -0.27 2.81 9.11
C GLU A 109 0.93 3.27 9.94
N GLU A 110 2.13 2.74 9.66
CA GLU A 110 3.37 3.18 10.29
C GLU A 110 3.60 4.68 10.15
N VAL A 111 3.44 5.22 8.93
CA VAL A 111 3.66 6.64 8.65
C VAL A 111 2.63 7.51 9.36
N LYS A 112 1.36 7.08 9.40
CA LYS A 112 0.30 7.77 10.19
C LYS A 112 0.65 7.77 11.67
N ASN A 113 1.04 6.63 12.21
CA ASN A 113 1.39 6.45 13.62
C ASN A 113 2.63 7.26 13.99
N SER A 114 3.64 7.30 13.12
CA SER A 114 4.86 8.09 13.29
C SER A 114 4.53 9.58 13.34
N CYS A 115 3.77 10.09 12.35
CA CYS A 115 3.27 11.47 12.36
C CYS A 115 2.44 11.80 13.60
N GLN A 116 1.65 10.85 14.12
CA GLN A 116 0.86 11.05 15.33
C GLN A 116 1.72 11.08 16.60
N LYS A 117 2.70 10.19 16.72
CA LYS A 117 3.65 10.15 17.84
C LYS A 117 4.51 11.41 17.90
N LEU A 118 4.96 11.93 16.76
CA LEU A 118 5.75 13.17 16.64
C LEU A 118 5.02 14.42 17.13
N GLN A 119 3.70 14.39 17.29
CA GLN A 119 2.95 15.50 17.91
C GLN A 119 3.19 15.58 19.43
N ARG A 120 3.66 14.50 20.06
CA ARG A 120 3.94 14.46 21.49
C ARG A 120 5.36 14.95 21.75
N SER A 121 5.50 15.97 22.60
CA SER A 121 6.79 16.58 22.94
C SER A 121 7.85 15.56 23.40
N SER A 122 7.47 14.58 24.23
CA SER A 122 8.39 13.55 24.73
C SER A 122 8.98 12.69 23.61
N TYR A 123 8.13 12.18 22.71
CA TYR A 123 8.55 11.35 21.59
C TYR A 123 9.36 12.17 20.58
N TYR A 124 8.91 13.39 20.28
CA TYR A 124 9.62 14.31 19.40
C TYR A 124 11.08 14.55 19.86
N ASN A 125 11.29 14.81 21.15
CA ASN A 125 12.63 15.10 21.67
C ASN A 125 13.60 13.93 21.53
N ASN A 126 13.11 12.70 21.61
CA ASN A 126 13.92 11.51 21.37
C ASN A 126 14.14 11.31 19.86
N ALA A 127 13.07 11.40 19.07
CA ALA A 127 13.13 11.23 17.62
C ALA A 127 14.09 12.20 16.93
N VAL A 128 14.20 13.45 17.39
CA VAL A 128 15.17 14.42 16.85
C VAL A 128 16.61 14.07 17.22
N LYS A 129 16.87 13.54 18.42
CA LYS A 129 18.21 13.14 18.86
C LYS A 129 18.72 11.93 18.10
N ASP A 130 17.82 10.97 17.85
CA ASP A 130 18.13 9.71 17.17
C ASP A 130 18.03 9.85 15.64
N PHE A 131 17.71 11.05 15.13
CA PHE A 131 17.51 11.27 13.71
C PHE A 131 18.83 11.22 12.94
N VAL A 132 18.89 10.34 11.95
CA VAL A 132 19.95 10.30 10.95
C VAL A 132 19.33 10.52 9.59
N ALA A 133 19.80 11.55 8.87
CA ALA A 133 19.36 11.84 7.52
C ALA A 133 19.67 10.66 6.60
N ARG A 134 18.64 9.90 6.18
CA ARG A 134 18.79 8.86 5.17
C ARG A 134 18.85 9.51 3.78
N GLN A 135 19.85 9.11 2.99
CA GLN A 135 19.91 9.49 1.57
C GLN A 135 18.85 8.71 0.78
N TYR A 136 18.27 9.35 -0.22
CA TYR A 136 17.36 8.69 -1.17
C TYR A 136 18.19 7.78 -2.08
N GLU A 137 17.81 6.51 -2.16
CA GLU A 137 18.39 5.56 -3.10
C GLU A 137 17.59 5.63 -4.40
N GLU A 138 18.24 5.94 -5.51
CA GLU A 138 17.59 5.95 -6.83
C GLU A 138 17.25 4.51 -7.21
N VAL A 139 16.00 4.27 -7.61
CA VAL A 139 15.58 2.95 -8.09
C VAL A 139 16.34 2.64 -9.39
N PRO A 140 16.96 1.45 -9.51
CA PRO A 140 17.57 1.01 -10.76
C PRO A 140 16.57 1.03 -11.91
N GLU A 141 17.03 1.46 -13.09
CA GLU A 141 16.18 1.69 -14.26
C GLU A 141 15.47 0.43 -14.77
N GLU A 142 16.11 -0.73 -14.65
CA GLU A 142 15.54 -2.04 -15.04
C GLU A 142 14.33 -2.44 -14.19
N LEU A 143 14.40 -2.19 -12.86
CA LEU A 143 13.29 -2.44 -11.94
C LEU A 143 12.13 -1.48 -12.18
N LYS A 144 12.42 -0.23 -12.54
CA LYS A 144 11.38 0.73 -12.95
C LYS A 144 10.63 0.23 -14.17
N GLN A 145 11.33 -0.21 -15.21
CA GLN A 145 10.70 -0.69 -16.45
C GLN A 145 9.83 -1.91 -16.20
N ASN A 146 10.30 -2.88 -15.40
CA ASN A 146 9.48 -4.04 -15.06
C ASN A 146 8.18 -3.67 -14.33
N TRP A 147 8.23 -2.72 -13.39
CA TRP A 147 7.01 -2.24 -12.73
C TRP A 147 6.12 -1.41 -13.63
N ILE A 148 6.70 -0.62 -14.53
CA ILE A 148 5.95 0.11 -15.56
C ILE A 148 5.22 -0.91 -16.43
N ASP A 149 5.89 -1.93 -16.94
CA ASP A 149 5.29 -2.96 -17.80
C ASP A 149 4.18 -3.73 -17.08
N GLU A 150 4.41 -4.12 -15.83
CA GLU A 150 3.39 -4.69 -14.93
C GLU A 150 2.22 -3.72 -14.68
N LEU A 151 2.43 -2.40 -14.77
CA LEU A 151 1.44 -1.32 -14.59
C LEU A 151 0.80 -0.81 -15.89
N THR A 152 1.22 -1.31 -17.06
CA THR A 152 0.88 -0.72 -18.38
C THR A 152 -0.25 -1.43 -19.13
N ILE A 153 -0.86 -2.50 -18.61
CA ILE A 153 -2.01 -3.13 -19.28
C ILE A 153 -3.29 -2.28 -19.07
N LYS A 154 -3.34 -1.21 -19.88
CA LYS A 154 -4.39 -0.22 -20.14
C LYS A 154 -4.44 0.95 -19.15
N THR A 155 -3.65 1.98 -19.49
CA THR A 155 -3.61 3.35 -18.96
C THR A 155 -2.70 3.59 -17.76
N PHE A 156 -1.40 3.34 -17.96
CA PHE A 156 -0.37 3.91 -17.09
C PHE A 156 -0.54 5.44 -17.02
N LYS A 157 -0.68 5.97 -15.82
CA LYS A 157 -0.64 7.42 -15.57
C LYS A 157 0.79 7.76 -15.18
N GLU A 158 1.48 8.55 -16.00
CA GLU A 158 2.86 9.02 -15.75
C GLU A 158 3.04 9.60 -14.32
N GLU A 159 1.99 10.15 -13.71
CA GLU A 159 2.00 10.61 -12.31
C GLU A 159 2.32 9.52 -11.25
N LEU A 160 2.32 8.25 -11.62
CA LEU A 160 2.68 7.14 -10.74
C LEU A 160 4.17 6.78 -10.76
N GLU A 161 4.96 7.29 -11.71
CA GLU A 161 6.42 7.07 -11.74
C GLU A 161 7.10 7.59 -10.47
N ASP A 162 6.63 8.73 -9.96
CA ASP A 162 7.14 9.37 -8.73
C ASP A 162 6.96 8.50 -7.47
N VAL A 163 6.17 7.43 -7.53
CA VAL A 163 5.92 6.53 -6.40
C VAL A 163 6.99 5.43 -6.30
N PHE A 164 7.63 5.07 -7.42
CA PHE A 164 8.57 3.94 -7.47
C PHE A 164 9.75 4.02 -6.48
N PRO A 165 10.40 5.18 -6.26
CA PRO A 165 11.45 5.32 -5.24
C PRO A 165 11.01 4.90 -3.84
N TYR A 166 9.75 5.19 -3.49
CA TYR A 166 9.20 4.84 -2.20
C TYR A 166 8.91 3.33 -2.11
N ILE A 167 8.34 2.73 -3.16
CA ILE A 167 8.05 1.28 -3.20
C ILE A 167 9.35 0.45 -3.14
N TYR A 168 10.36 0.81 -3.93
CA TYR A 168 11.65 0.12 -3.95
C TYR A 168 12.31 0.10 -2.58
N LYS A 169 12.34 1.25 -1.92
CA LYS A 169 12.87 1.36 -0.57
C LYS A 169 12.10 0.48 0.40
N LEU A 170 10.77 0.44 0.32
CA LEU A 170 9.96 -0.39 1.22
C LEU A 170 10.21 -1.89 1.03
N ILE A 171 10.29 -2.33 -0.23
CA ILE A 171 10.62 -3.72 -0.55
C ILE A 171 12.01 -4.03 -0.03
N GLY A 172 13.01 -3.19 -0.34
CA GLY A 172 14.39 -3.36 0.10
C GLY A 172 14.58 -3.34 1.62
N GLU A 173 13.83 -2.51 2.36
CA GLU A 173 13.86 -2.49 3.83
C GLU A 173 13.23 -3.78 4.41
N LYS A 174 12.15 -4.30 3.81
CA LYS A 174 11.50 -5.53 4.29
C LYS A 174 12.24 -6.81 3.90
N THR A 175 12.82 -6.90 2.71
CA THR A 175 13.67 -8.04 2.32
C THR A 175 14.99 -8.06 3.08
N LYS A 176 15.59 -6.91 3.42
CA LYS A 176 16.79 -6.86 4.29
C LYS A 176 16.53 -7.25 5.75
N THR A 177 15.27 -7.26 6.20
CA THR A 177 14.90 -7.64 7.58
C THR A 177 14.71 -9.16 7.74
N GLN A 178 14.55 -9.89 6.64
CA GLN A 178 14.87 -11.31 6.61
C GLN A 178 16.38 -11.41 6.43
N GLU A 179 17.13 -11.79 7.48
CA GLU A 179 18.54 -12.16 7.29
C GLU A 179 18.56 -13.42 6.43
N VAL A 180 18.65 -13.22 5.11
CA VAL A 180 18.88 -14.28 4.16
C VAL A 180 20.34 -14.71 4.35
N THR A 181 20.54 -15.83 5.02
CA THR A 181 21.85 -16.45 5.17
C THR A 181 22.19 -17.24 3.91
N ALA A 182 23.47 -17.55 3.67
CA ALA A 182 23.87 -18.34 2.50
C ALA A 182 23.21 -19.74 2.45
N GLU A 183 22.66 -20.19 3.58
CA GLU A 183 21.88 -21.43 3.71
C GLU A 183 20.48 -21.30 3.08
N ASP A 184 19.89 -20.09 3.02
CA ASP A 184 18.57 -19.85 2.41
C ASP A 184 18.60 -19.88 0.87
N PHE A 185 19.79 -19.80 0.26
CA PHE A 185 19.97 -19.90 -1.20
C PHE A 185 20.30 -21.31 -1.68
N GLU A 186 20.63 -22.26 -0.80
CA GLU A 186 20.92 -23.65 -1.19
C GLU A 186 19.67 -24.56 -1.17
N GLU A 187 18.53 -24.09 -0.65
CA GLU A 187 17.27 -24.86 -0.63
C GLU A 187 16.21 -24.36 -1.65
N ALA A 188 16.63 -23.59 -2.67
CA ALA A 188 15.79 -23.25 -3.83
C ALA A 188 15.96 -24.23 -5.00
N GLY A 189 16.37 -25.47 -4.71
CA GLY A 189 16.04 -26.60 -5.57
C GLY A 189 14.58 -26.95 -5.33
N TYR A 190 13.70 -26.54 -6.24
CA TYR A 190 12.28 -26.90 -6.24
C TYR A 190 12.13 -28.43 -6.18
N GLN A 191 12.01 -28.99 -4.98
CA GLN A 191 11.54 -30.35 -4.76
C GLN A 191 10.02 -30.23 -4.74
N GLY A 192 9.40 -30.47 -5.90
CA GLY A 192 7.95 -30.49 -6.00
C GLY A 192 7.41 -31.64 -5.16
N GLU A 193 7.00 -31.34 -3.93
CA GLU A 193 6.12 -32.22 -3.17
C GLU A 193 4.71 -32.09 -3.76
N VAL A 194 4.23 -33.20 -4.32
CA VAL A 194 2.91 -33.34 -4.92
C VAL A 194 1.89 -33.53 -3.79
N GLU A 195 1.61 -32.47 -3.02
CA GLU A 195 0.55 -32.56 -2.02
C GLU A 195 -0.83 -32.34 -2.67
N PRO A 196 -1.84 -33.19 -2.38
CA PRO A 196 -3.18 -33.04 -2.92
C PRO A 196 -3.83 -31.77 -2.37
N HIS A 197 -4.11 -30.81 -3.26
CA HIS A 197 -4.75 -29.54 -2.91
C HIS A 197 -6.15 -29.44 -3.53
N MET A 198 -7.08 -28.91 -2.73
CA MET A 198 -8.42 -28.53 -3.20
C MET A 198 -8.36 -27.08 -3.69
N HIS A 199 -8.73 -26.87 -4.94
CA HIS A 199 -8.83 -25.55 -5.55
C HIS A 199 -10.30 -25.21 -5.83
N GLN A 200 -10.73 -24.00 -5.46
CA GLN A 200 -12.07 -23.49 -5.71
C GLN A 200 -12.04 -22.49 -6.85
N PHE A 201 -12.88 -22.70 -7.87
CA PHE A 201 -12.94 -21.82 -9.03
C PHE A 201 -14.39 -21.44 -9.35
N ASP A 202 -14.58 -20.17 -9.73
CA ASP A 202 -15.81 -19.70 -10.37
C ASP A 202 -15.66 -19.77 -11.88
N LEU A 203 -16.58 -20.46 -12.57
CA LEU A 203 -16.56 -20.54 -14.02
C LEU A 203 -17.04 -19.22 -14.63
N SER A 204 -16.09 -18.42 -15.16
CA SER A 204 -16.39 -17.18 -15.90
C SER A 204 -16.58 -17.45 -17.39
N GLY A 205 -17.82 -17.61 -17.83
CA GLY A 205 -18.23 -17.75 -19.24
C GLY A 205 -19.73 -17.52 -19.40
N ASP A 206 -20.20 -17.23 -20.62
CA ASP A 206 -21.57 -16.81 -21.00
C ASP A 206 -22.66 -17.38 -20.08
N PHE A 207 -23.00 -16.59 -19.06
CA PHE A 207 -23.73 -17.07 -17.89
C PHE A 207 -25.23 -17.03 -18.19
N ASP A 208 -25.83 -18.19 -18.45
CA ASP A 208 -27.27 -18.36 -18.46
C ASP A 208 -27.76 -18.48 -17.00
N GLN A 209 -28.43 -17.45 -16.49
CA GLN A 209 -28.94 -17.43 -15.11
C GLN A 209 -29.95 -18.55 -14.82
N GLU A 210 -30.50 -19.20 -15.85
CA GLU A 210 -31.45 -20.32 -15.70
C GLU A 210 -30.77 -21.70 -15.68
N ARG A 211 -29.47 -21.80 -16.00
CA ARG A 211 -28.69 -23.05 -15.98
C ARG A 211 -27.42 -22.90 -15.15
N GLY A 212 -27.48 -23.37 -13.90
CA GLY A 212 -26.31 -23.51 -13.04
C GLY A 212 -25.32 -24.55 -13.57
N VAL A 213 -24.09 -24.49 -13.05
CA VAL A 213 -23.05 -25.49 -13.35
C VAL A 213 -23.57 -26.86 -12.96
N SER A 214 -23.64 -27.76 -13.94
CA SER A 214 -24.15 -29.11 -13.78
C SER A 214 -23.02 -30.13 -13.65
N ASP A 215 -23.36 -31.34 -13.21
CA ASP A 215 -22.38 -32.45 -13.14
C ASP A 215 -21.75 -32.76 -14.52
N ILE A 216 -22.45 -32.43 -15.61
CA ILE A 216 -21.93 -32.58 -16.98
C ILE A 216 -20.77 -31.60 -17.21
N ASP A 217 -20.85 -30.39 -16.67
CA ASP A 217 -19.81 -29.36 -16.80
C ASP A 217 -18.59 -29.73 -15.96
N ALA A 218 -18.80 -30.23 -14.74
CA ALA A 218 -17.73 -30.77 -13.90
C ALA A 218 -16.99 -31.94 -14.59
N GLN A 219 -17.72 -32.86 -15.22
CA GLN A 219 -17.13 -33.96 -16.00
C GLN A 219 -16.34 -33.49 -17.22
N GLN A 220 -16.80 -32.46 -17.92
CA GLN A 220 -16.06 -31.89 -19.05
C GLN A 220 -14.73 -31.28 -18.61
N ILE A 221 -14.73 -30.56 -17.49
CA ILE A 221 -13.53 -29.95 -16.92
C ILE A 221 -12.57 -31.03 -16.43
N GLN A 222 -13.08 -32.05 -15.75
CA GLN A 222 -12.27 -33.21 -15.36
C GLN A 222 -11.59 -33.86 -16.56
N LYS A 223 -12.32 -34.02 -17.68
CA LYS A 223 -11.76 -34.56 -18.91
C LYS A 223 -10.68 -33.66 -19.52
N GLN A 224 -10.88 -32.33 -19.55
CA GLN A 224 -9.89 -31.38 -20.05
C GLN A 224 -8.60 -31.38 -19.21
N LEU A 225 -8.72 -31.54 -17.88
CA LEU A 225 -7.58 -31.70 -16.99
C LEU A 225 -6.83 -33.00 -17.28
N ALA A 226 -7.55 -34.11 -17.47
CA ALA A 226 -6.95 -35.39 -17.84
C ALA A 226 -6.24 -35.34 -19.20
N ASP A 227 -6.85 -34.70 -20.21
CA ASP A 227 -6.24 -34.47 -21.54
C ASP A 227 -4.97 -33.60 -21.43
N SER A 228 -4.87 -32.76 -20.39
CA SER A 228 -3.70 -31.93 -20.07
C SER A 228 -2.69 -32.63 -19.15
N GLY A 229 -2.91 -33.90 -18.81
CA GLY A 229 -2.03 -34.71 -17.95
C GLY A 229 -2.17 -34.45 -16.45
N ILE A 230 -3.24 -33.79 -16.00
CA ILE A 230 -3.51 -33.49 -14.59
C ILE A 230 -4.56 -34.47 -14.06
N THR A 231 -4.19 -35.31 -13.09
CA THR A 231 -5.12 -36.20 -12.40
C THR A 231 -5.87 -35.42 -11.32
N ALA A 232 -7.16 -35.16 -11.57
CA ALA A 232 -8.01 -34.47 -10.61
C ALA A 232 -9.45 -35.01 -10.58
N GLU A 233 -10.11 -34.87 -9.43
CA GLU A 233 -11.56 -35.05 -9.26
C GLU A 233 -12.23 -33.67 -9.21
N VAL A 234 -13.28 -33.47 -10.01
CA VAL A 234 -13.98 -32.19 -10.09
C VAL A 234 -15.42 -32.37 -9.63
N HIS A 235 -15.85 -31.56 -8.66
CA HIS A 235 -17.19 -31.54 -8.11
C HIS A 235 -17.83 -30.17 -8.28
N THR A 236 -19.14 -30.12 -8.42
CA THR A 236 -19.91 -28.87 -8.36
C THR A 236 -20.02 -28.38 -6.92
N ASP A 237 -20.02 -27.06 -6.72
CA ASP A 237 -20.25 -26.46 -5.40
C ASP A 237 -21.75 -26.28 -5.15
N GLU A 238 -22.31 -27.06 -4.22
CA GLU A 238 -23.73 -26.98 -3.86
C GLU A 238 -24.13 -25.61 -3.29
N MET A 239 -23.18 -24.85 -2.72
CA MET A 239 -23.43 -23.52 -2.15
C MET A 239 -23.23 -22.38 -3.16
N ASN A 240 -22.56 -22.65 -4.28
CA ASN A 240 -22.29 -21.67 -5.31
C ASN A 240 -22.67 -22.21 -6.69
N PHE A 241 -23.76 -21.68 -7.25
CA PHE A 241 -24.27 -22.03 -8.58
C PHE A 241 -23.26 -21.88 -9.74
N LYS A 242 -22.13 -21.20 -9.50
CA LYS A 242 -21.04 -20.96 -10.45
C LYS A 242 -19.75 -21.73 -10.11
N GLY A 243 -19.71 -22.36 -8.95
CA GLY A 243 -18.51 -22.87 -8.31
C GLY A 243 -18.24 -24.33 -8.66
N ILE A 244 -16.95 -24.65 -8.80
CA ILE A 244 -16.45 -26.01 -8.86
C ILE A 244 -15.29 -26.19 -7.88
N HIS A 245 -15.18 -27.39 -7.33
CA HIS A 245 -14.07 -27.85 -6.51
C HIS A 245 -13.23 -28.82 -7.32
N VAL A 246 -11.95 -28.51 -7.47
CA VAL A 246 -10.97 -29.38 -8.16
C VAL A 246 -10.03 -29.96 -7.12
N HIS A 247 -10.09 -31.26 -6.92
CA HIS A 247 -9.19 -32.03 -6.08
C HIS A 247 -8.08 -32.61 -6.93
N THR A 248 -6.89 -32.02 -6.85
CA THR A 248 -5.70 -32.58 -7.50
C THR A 248 -5.20 -33.78 -6.70
N MET A 249 -4.94 -34.90 -7.36
CA MET A 249 -4.39 -36.10 -6.71
C MET A 249 -2.87 -36.11 -6.87
N SER A 250 -2.13 -36.48 -5.83
CA SER A 250 -0.68 -36.68 -5.94
C SER A 250 -0.39 -37.80 -6.93
N SER A 251 0.53 -37.56 -7.88
CA SER A 251 1.03 -38.59 -8.80
C SER A 251 2.02 -39.51 -8.09
#